data_AF-A0A4Y8UQX4-F1
#
_entry.id   AF-A0A4Y8UQX4-F1
#
_cell.length_a   1.000
_cell.length_b   1.000
_cell.length_c   1.000
_cell.angle_alpha   90.00
_cell.angle_beta   90.00
_cell.angle_gamma   90.00
#
_symmetry.space_group_name_H-M   'P 1'
#
loop_
_entity.id
_entity.type
_entity.pdbx_description
1 polymer ?
#
loop_
_entity_poly.entity_id
_entity_poly.type
_entity_poly.pdbx_seq_one_letter_code
_entity_poly.pdbx_strand_id
1 'polypeptide(L)' 'MYREYTLTVRPSRDFLQELLWHGRNIIVLKPESLRLEMIGILKDMTKSYETGECLNGEE' A
#
# COMPACT_ATOMS: atom_id res chain seq x y z
N MET A 1 -7.88 -18.24 9.38
CA MET A 1 -8.29 -17.45 10.55
C MET A 1 -7.54 -16.12 10.47
N TYR A 2 -8.22 -14.99 10.44
CA TYR A 2 -7.58 -13.67 10.44
C TYR A 2 -7.80 -12.99 11.80
N ARG A 3 -6.91 -12.08 12.19
CA ARG A 3 -7.03 -11.29 13.41
C ARG A 3 -7.15 -9.83 13.03
N GLU A 4 -8.11 -9.14 13.64
CA GLU A 4 -8.32 -7.72 13.44
C GLU A 4 -7.56 -6.93 14.50
N TYR A 5 -6.88 -5.87 14.08
CA TYR A 5 -6.18 -4.93 14.95
C TYR A 5 -6.66 -3.51 14.61
N THR A 6 -6.87 -2.70 15.64
CA THR A 6 -7.12 -1.26 15.49
C THR A 6 -5.91 -0.52 16.00
N LEU A 7 -5.31 0.32 15.15
CA LEU A 7 -4.12 1.09 15.47
C LEU A 7 -4.38 2.58 15.17
N THR A 8 -4.00 3.45 16.10
CA THR A 8 -4.05 4.90 15.89
C THR A 8 -2.66 5.37 15.48
N VAL A 9 -2.46 5.57 14.18
CA VAL A 9 -1.19 6.01 13.61
C VAL A 9 -1.40 7.19 12.68
N ARG A 10 -0.36 7.99 12.48
CA ARG A 10 -0.29 8.95 11.38
C ARG A 10 0.41 8.26 10.21
N PRO A 11 -0.31 7.83 9.16
CA PRO A 11 0.30 7.12 8.04
C PRO A 11 1.34 8.03 7.37
N SER A 12 2.61 7.62 7.48
CA SER A 12 3.74 8.23 6.77
C SER A 12 4.11 7.36 5.58
N ARG A 13 4.99 7.87 4.70
CA ARG A 13 5.55 7.08 3.59
C ARG A 13 6.18 5.77 4.10
N ASP A 14 6.94 5.83 5.18
CA ASP A 14 7.59 4.64 5.77
C ASP A 14 6.58 3.61 6.26
N PHE A 15 5.45 4.07 6.83
CA PHE A 15 4.39 3.17 7.26
C PHE A 15 3.74 2.44 6.08
N LEU A 16 3.49 3.13 4.97
CA LEU A 16 2.99 2.50 3.74
C LEU A 16 3.97 1.47 3.19
N GLN A 17 5.27 1.78 3.22
CA GLN A 17 6.30 0.85 2.77
C GLN A 17 6.37 -0.41 3.64
N GLU A 18 6.22 -0.28 4.96
CA GLU A 18 6.17 -1.43 5.86
C GLU A 18 4.95 -2.32 5.57
N LEU A 19 3.79 -1.72 5.30
CA LEU A 19 2.59 -2.46 4.89
C LEU A 19 2.83 -3.24 3.57
N LEU A 20 3.48 -2.61 2.59
CA LEU A 20 3.81 -3.25 1.32
C LEU A 20 4.86 -4.36 1.49
N TRP A 21 5.83 -4.17 2.38
CA TRP A 21 6.86 -5.16 2.72
C TRP A 21 6.25 -6.46 3.27
N HIS A 22 5.23 -6.33 4.13
CA HIS A 22 4.49 -7.49 4.63
C HIS A 22 3.54 -8.11 3.59
N GLY A 23 3.25 -7.40 2.50
CA GLY A 23 2.48 -7.89 1.36
C GLY A 23 1.11 -8.43 1.77
N ARG A 24 0.80 -9.67 1.37
CA ARG A 24 -0.52 -10.30 1.61
C ARG A 24 -0.78 -10.69 3.07
N ASN A 25 0.20 -10.54 3.97
CA ASN A 25 0.04 -10.88 5.38
C ASN A 25 -0.71 -9.80 6.17
N ILE A 26 -0.76 -8.56 5.66
CA ILE A 26 -1.45 -7.43 6.28
C ILE A 26 -2.35 -6.77 5.23
N ILE A 27 -3.59 -6.47 5.63
CA ILE A 27 -4.57 -5.80 4.76
C ILE A 27 -5.17 -4.63 5.52
N VAL A 28 -5.25 -3.47 4.86
CA VAL A 28 -5.94 -2.30 5.38
C VAL A 28 -7.45 -2.47 5.18
N LEU A 29 -8.19 -2.62 6.28
CA LEU A 29 -9.65 -2.66 6.26
C LEU A 29 -10.26 -1.25 6.30
N LYS A 30 -9.74 -0.38 7.17
CA LYS A 30 -10.17 1.02 7.37
C LYS A 30 -8.97 1.90 7.76
N PRO A 31 -8.99 3.21 7.45
CA PRO A 31 -10.01 3.92 6.68
C PRO A 31 -9.96 3.56 5.19
N GLU A 32 -11.07 3.80 4.48
CA GLU A 32 -11.16 3.49 3.05
C GLU A 32 -10.14 4.27 2.21
N SER A 33 -9.85 5.52 2.57
CA SER A 33 -8.85 6.35 1.91
C SER A 33 -7.47 5.66 1.85
N LEU A 34 -7.00 5.16 2.99
CA LEU A 34 -5.72 4.44 3.10
C LEU A 34 -5.74 3.13 2.30
N ARG A 35 -6.88 2.41 2.31
CA ARG A 35 -7.04 1.19 1.52
C ARG A 35 -6.95 1.48 0.02
N LEU A 36 -7.59 2.55 -0.45
CA LEU A 36 -7.54 2.97 -1.86
C LEU A 36 -6.14 3.43 -2.27
N GLU A 37 -5.43 4.14 -1.38
CA GLU A 37 -4.04 4.53 -1.58
C GLU A 37 -3.11 3.32 -1.77
N MET A 38 -3.22 2.30 -0.90
CA MET A 38 -2.47 1.05 -1.04
C MET A 38 -2.77 0.32 -2.37
N ILE A 39 -4.04 0.31 -2.79
CA ILE A 39 -4.44 -0.27 -4.09
C ILE A 39 -3.81 0.53 -5.25
N GLY A 40 -3.76 1.85 -5.15
CA GLY A 40 -3.10 2.72 -6.13
C GLY A 40 -1.64 2.35 -6.31
N ILE A 41 -0.88 2.29 -5.21
CA ILE A 41 0.54 1.92 -5.25
C ILE A 41 0.75 0.54 -5.89
N LEU A 42 -0.06 -0.45 -5.51
CA LEU A 42 0.05 -1.80 -6.09
C LEU A 42 -0.26 -1.82 -7.59
N LYS A 43 -1.21 -1.01 -8.07
CA LYS A 43 -1.50 -0.88 -9.50
C LYS A 43 -0.34 -0.23 -10.25
N ASP A 44 0.24 0.82 -9.69
CA ASP A 44 1.38 1.51 -10.31
C ASP A 44 2.62 0.61 -10.37
N MET A 45 2.88 -0.17 -9.31
CA MET A 45 3.90 -1.21 -9.32
C MET A 45 3.63 -2.26 -10.40
N THR A 46 2.40 -2.75 -10.49
CA THR A 46 2.01 -3.76 -11.49
C THR A 46 2.24 -3.22 -12.90
N LYS A 47 1.77 -2.00 -13.17
CA LYS A 47 2.01 -1.31 -14.44
C LYS A 47 3.49 -1.19 -14.75
N SER A 48 4.32 -0.82 -13.75
CA SER A 48 5.76 -0.69 -13.93
C SER A 48 6.42 -2.01 -14.34
N TYR A 49 5.96 -3.14 -13.80
CA TYR A 49 6.43 -4.46 -14.22
C TYR A 49 5.93 -4.87 -15.61
N GLU A 50 4.72 -4.44 -16.00
CA GLU A 50 4.14 -4.74 -17.31
C GLU A 50 4.74 -3.92 -18.45
N THR A 51 5.04 -2.64 -18.21
CA THR A 51 5.51 -1.70 -19.24
C THR A 51 7.01 -1.45 -19.20
N GLY A 52 7.68 -1.72 -18.08
CA GLY A 52 9.07 -1.34 -17.83
C GLY A 52 9.26 0.15 -17.50
N GLU A 53 8.17 0.91 -17.35
CA GLU A 53 8.22 2.34 -16.99
C GLU A 53 8.10 2.51 -15.47
N CYS A 54 9.11 3.06 -14.81
CA CYS A 54 9.06 3.37 -13.38
C CYS A 54 8.56 4.80 -13.16
N LEU A 55 7.29 4.96 -12.80
CA LEU A 55 6.69 6.25 -12.41
C LEU A 55 6.85 6.47 -10.91
N ASN A 56 8.10 6.50 -10.41
CA ASN A 56 8.38 6.69 -8.97
C ASN A 56 8.27 8.17 -8.55
N GLY A 57 7.10 8.78 -8.76
CA GLY A 57 6.81 10.14 -8.28
C GLY A 57 7.65 11.24 -8.94
N GLU A 58 8.13 11.01 -10.16
CA GLU A 58 8.65 12.07 -11.02
C GLU A 58 7.45 12.75 -11.71
N GLU A 59 7.03 13.91 -11.17
CA GLU A 59 6.42 15.00 -11.94
C GLU A 59 7.51 16.01 -12.32
#